data_AF-A0A937KWY9-F1
#
_entry.id   AF-A0A937KWY9-F1
#
_cell.length_a   1.000
_cell.length_b   1.000
_cell.length_c   1.000
_cell.angle_alpha   90.00
_cell.angle_beta   90.00
_cell.angle_gamma   90.00
#
_symmetry.space_group_name_H-M   'P 1'
#
loop_
_entity.id
_entity.type
_entity.pdbx_description
1 polymer ?
#
loop_
_entity_poly.entity_id
_entity_poly.type
_entity_poly.pdbx_seq_one_letter_code
_entity_poly.pdbx_strand_id
1 'polypeptide(L)'
;MIKSKFIFSILLVFLISVNQYSQEDRRVITTAVPFLLISSDARASGLGDQGVSTSSDNFSQQWNQSKYLFSESNTGIGFSYT
;
A
#
# COMPACT_ATOMS: atom_id res chain seq x y z
N MET A 1 -44.37 -1.61 -35.43
CA MET A 1 -42.91 -1.78 -35.22
C MET A 1 -42.24 -0.63 -34.44
N ILE A 2 -42.65 0.63 -34.62
CA ILE A 2 -42.01 1.82 -34.00
C ILE A 2 -42.21 1.88 -32.47
N LYS A 3 -43.37 1.47 -31.93
CA LYS A 3 -43.65 1.47 -30.47
C LYS A 3 -42.72 0.55 -29.68
N SER A 4 -42.36 -0.62 -30.23
CA SER A 4 -41.45 -1.59 -29.59
C SER A 4 -40.01 -1.08 -29.55
N LYS A 5 -39.53 -0.42 -30.61
CA LYS A 5 -38.20 0.21 -30.63
C LYS A 5 -38.09 1.39 -29.65
N PHE A 6 -39.17 2.15 -29.48
CA PHE A 6 -39.22 3.27 -28.53
C PHE A 6 -39.16 2.78 -27.06
N ILE A 7 -39.91 1.72 -26.73
CA ILE A 7 -39.87 1.09 -25.40
C ILE A 7 -38.48 0.52 -25.11
N PHE A 8 -37.84 -0.12 -26.08
CA PHE A 8 -36.48 -0.63 -25.95
C PHE A 8 -35.46 0.48 -25.69
N SER A 9 -35.58 1.62 -26.38
CA SER A 9 -34.71 2.78 -26.17
C SER A 9 -34.82 3.37 -24.76
N ILE A 10 -36.03 3.41 -24.20
CA ILE A 10 -36.26 3.89 -22.82
C ILE A 10 -35.63 2.94 -21.80
N LEU A 11 -35.78 1.63 -22.01
CA LEU A 11 -35.18 0.61 -21.15
C LEU A 11 -33.65 0.69 -21.14
N LEU A 12 -33.05 0.96 -22.31
CA LEU A 12 -31.60 1.12 -22.45
C LEU A 12 -31.07 2.36 -21.69
N VAL A 13 -31.77 3.49 -21.77
CA VAL A 13 -31.40 4.72 -21.03
C VAL A 13 -31.51 4.51 -19.52
N PHE A 14 -32.51 3.74 -19.07
CA PHE A 14 -32.68 3.40 -17.66
C PHE A 14 -31.53 2.52 -17.12
N LEU A 15 -31.05 1.57 -17.93
CA LEU A 15 -29.91 0.71 -17.57
C LEU A 15 -28.57 1.45 -17.51
N ILE A 16 -28.41 2.56 -18.23
CA ILE A 16 -27.18 3.38 -18.21
C ILE A 16 -27.19 4.38 -17.04
N SER A 17 -28.36 4.73 -16.51
CA SER A 17 -28.52 5.79 -15.49
C SER A 17 -28.35 5.30 -14.05
N VAL A 18 -28.05 4.01 -13.83
CA VAL A 18 -27.80 3.49 -12.48
C VAL A 18 -26.39 3.83 -12.02
N ASN A 19 -26.28 4.75 -11.07
CA ASN A 19 -25.02 5.05 -10.38
C ASN A 19 -24.58 3.81 -9.57
N GLN A 20 -23.44 3.23 -9.93
CA GLN A 20 -22.82 2.12 -9.21
C GLN A 20 -21.86 2.68 -8.15
N TYR A 21 -22.29 2.73 -6.89
CA TYR A 21 -21.40 3.03 -5.76
C TYR A 21 -20.82 1.72 -5.23
N SER A 22 -19.61 1.35 -5.66
CA SER A 22 -19.06 0.02 -5.29
C SER A 22 -18.27 0.00 -3.97
N GLN A 23 -17.86 1.14 -3.38
CA GLN A 23 -16.86 1.15 -2.28
C GLN A 23 -16.94 2.38 -1.36
N GLU A 24 -18.10 2.71 -0.77
CA GLU A 24 -18.17 3.81 0.21
C GLU A 24 -17.66 3.44 1.62
N ASP A 25 -17.65 2.14 1.98
CA ASP A 25 -17.16 1.67 3.28
C ASP A 25 -15.63 1.57 3.33
N ARG A 26 -14.96 2.72 3.43
CA ARG A 26 -13.51 2.79 3.73
C ARG A 26 -13.25 2.49 5.20
N ARG A 27 -13.20 1.21 5.55
CA ARG A 27 -12.77 0.76 6.89
C ARG A 27 -11.24 0.68 6.98
N VAL A 28 -10.61 1.81 7.28
CA VAL A 28 -9.17 1.85 7.59
C VAL A 28 -8.88 1.26 8.96
N ILE A 29 -7.76 0.54 9.09
CA ILE A 29 -7.30 0.05 10.39
C ILE A 29 -6.57 1.18 11.10
N THR A 30 -7.06 1.57 12.28
CA THR A 30 -6.38 2.51 13.16
C THR A 30 -5.36 1.77 14.02
N THR A 31 -4.09 2.05 13.80
CA THR A 31 -3.01 1.56 14.67
C THR A 31 -2.81 2.55 15.81
N ALA A 32 -2.46 2.06 17.00
CA ALA A 32 -2.18 2.92 18.16
C ALA A 32 -0.97 3.84 17.92
N VAL A 33 -0.05 3.43 17.04
CA VAL A 33 1.23 4.09 16.81
C VAL A 33 1.54 4.10 15.30
N PRO A 34 0.90 4.99 14.51
CA PRO A 34 1.01 4.96 13.04
C PRO A 34 2.41 5.32 12.52
N PHE A 35 3.20 6.08 13.28
CA PHE A 35 4.54 6.48 12.86
C PHE A 35 5.55 5.33 12.81
N LEU A 36 5.31 4.19 13.49
CA LEU A 36 6.17 3.02 13.39
C LEU A 36 6.11 2.36 12.00
N LEU A 37 5.05 2.63 11.24
CA LEU A 37 4.91 2.15 9.87
C LEU A 37 5.68 3.02 8.86
N ILE A 38 6.15 4.19 9.27
CA ILE A 38 6.94 5.09 8.42
C ILE A 38 8.39 4.61 8.47
N SER A 39 8.96 4.26 7.32
CA SER A 39 10.36 3.87 7.28
C SER A 39 11.30 5.07 7.30
N SER A 40 12.32 4.98 8.16
CA SER A 40 13.45 5.90 8.17
C SER A 40 14.61 5.40 7.30
N ASP A 41 14.43 4.33 6.52
CA ASP A 41 15.45 3.72 5.68
C ASP A 41 15.26 4.08 4.21
N ALA A 42 16.09 4.98 3.69
CA ALA A 42 16.05 5.40 2.29
C ALA A 42 16.24 4.24 1.31
N ARG A 43 17.02 3.21 1.66
CA ARG A 43 17.29 2.07 0.78
C ARG A 43 16.06 1.19 0.64
N ALA A 44 15.46 0.75 1.74
CA ALA A 44 14.25 -0.06 1.69
C ALA A 44 13.04 0.70 1.12
N SER A 45 12.90 1.99 1.46
CA SER A 45 11.83 2.82 0.90
C SER A 45 12.01 3.08 -0.60
N GLY A 46 13.25 3.21 -1.08
CA GLY A 46 13.54 3.25 -2.53
C GLY A 46 13.15 1.97 -3.27
N LEU A 47 13.04 0.84 -2.55
CA LEU A 47 12.54 -0.45 -3.07
C LEU A 47 11.03 -0.64 -2.86
N GLY A 48 10.31 0.41 -2.44
CA GLY A 48 8.89 0.33 -2.13
C GLY A 48 8.61 -0.35 -0.80
N ASP A 49 9.36 0.01 0.25
CA ASP A 49 9.20 -0.48 1.61
C ASP A 49 9.43 -2.00 1.74
N GLN A 50 10.43 -2.51 1.01
CA GLN A 50 10.77 -3.94 0.93
C GLN A 50 12.10 -4.28 1.63
N GLY A 51 12.24 -3.97 2.93
CA GLY A 51 13.50 -4.18 3.66
C GLY A 51 13.67 -5.56 4.34
N VAL A 52 12.66 -6.43 4.35
CA VAL A 52 12.63 -7.67 5.16
C VAL A 52 13.66 -8.71 4.69
N SER A 53 13.84 -8.84 3.37
CA SER A 53 14.69 -9.85 2.72
C SER A 53 15.82 -9.24 1.90
N THR A 54 16.33 -8.07 2.32
CA THR A 54 17.52 -7.46 1.75
C THR A 54 18.78 -7.92 2.50
N SER A 55 19.97 -7.58 1.99
CA SER A 55 21.22 -7.76 2.75
C SER A 55 21.22 -6.93 4.04
N SER A 56 21.99 -7.38 5.04
CA SER A 56 22.15 -6.70 6.33
C SER A 56 22.60 -5.25 6.15
N ASP A 57 22.00 -4.36 6.93
CA ASP A 57 22.29 -2.93 6.98
C ASP A 57 21.95 -2.34 8.36
N ASN A 58 22.39 -1.11 8.60
CA ASN A 58 22.21 -0.45 9.91
C ASN A 58 20.72 -0.22 10.25
N PHE A 59 19.83 -0.22 9.25
CA PHE A 59 18.39 -0.04 9.41
C PHE A 59 17.61 -1.36 9.56
N SER A 60 18.31 -2.49 9.61
CA SER A 60 17.69 -3.82 9.75
C SER A 60 16.84 -3.97 11.01
N GLN A 61 17.05 -3.13 12.03
CA GLN A 61 16.20 -3.01 13.23
C GLN A 61 14.72 -2.82 12.91
N GLN A 62 14.39 -2.00 11.91
CA GLN A 62 12.98 -1.71 11.55
C GLN A 62 12.35 -2.86 10.74
N TRP A 63 13.15 -3.55 9.92
CA TRP A 63 12.65 -4.51 8.94
C TRP A 63 12.75 -5.97 9.38
N ASN A 64 13.93 -6.38 9.85
CA ASN A 64 14.23 -7.74 10.27
C ASN A 64 15.57 -7.76 11.03
N GLN A 65 15.51 -7.82 12.36
CA GLN A 65 16.69 -7.86 13.23
C GLN A 65 17.57 -9.11 13.02
N SER A 66 17.02 -10.21 12.48
CA SER A 66 17.81 -11.42 12.22
C SER A 66 18.85 -11.23 11.12
N LYS A 67 18.69 -10.20 10.26
CA LYS A 67 19.68 -9.87 9.23
C LYS A 67 21.06 -9.53 9.82
N TYR A 68 21.13 -9.01 11.05
CA TYR A 68 22.39 -8.67 11.70
C TYR A 68 23.35 -9.86 11.87
N LEU A 69 22.83 -11.09 11.92
CA LEU A 69 23.66 -12.30 11.95
C LEU A 69 24.55 -12.44 10.69
N PHE A 70 24.10 -11.87 9.57
CA PHE A 70 24.81 -11.87 8.28
C PHE A 70 25.55 -10.55 8.02
N SER A 71 25.73 -9.72 9.04
CA SER A 71 26.52 -8.49 8.93
C SER A 71 28.00 -8.80 8.75
N GLU A 72 28.62 -8.20 7.73
CA GLU A 72 30.07 -8.30 7.51
C GLU A 72 30.88 -7.49 8.54
N SER A 73 30.24 -6.48 9.16
CA SER A 73 30.83 -5.64 10.19
C SER A 73 30.23 -5.91 11.56
N ASN A 74 31.07 -5.85 12.60
CA ASN A 74 30.66 -6.06 14.00
C ASN A 74 29.83 -4.91 14.57
N THR A 75 29.98 -3.70 14.02
CA THR A 75 29.32 -2.48 14.50
C THR A 75 29.06 -1.52 13.34
N GLY A 76 27.93 -0.80 13.39
CA GLY A 76 27.58 0.23 12.41
C GLY A 76 26.59 1.22 12.99
N ILE A 77 26.69 2.48 12.56
CA ILE A 77 25.75 3.55 12.90
C ILE A 77 25.20 4.15 11.59
N GLY A 78 23.89 4.30 11.49
CA GLY A 78 23.21 4.90 10.34
C GLY A 78 22.47 6.16 10.77
N PHE A 79 22.51 7.20 9.95
CA PHE A 79 21.74 8.43 10.13
C PHE A 79 20.76 8.58 8.98
N SER A 80 19.54 8.98 9.30
CA SER A 80 18.51 9.27 8.31
C SER A 80 17.55 10.32 8.84
N TYR A 81 16.76 10.89 7.91
CA TYR A 81 15.76 11.90 8.19
C TYR A 81 14.56 11.62 7.29
N THR A 82 13.40 11.47 7.92
CA THR A 82 12.09 11.25 7.28
C THR A 82 11.09 12.20 7.92
#